data_AF-A0A3F2TY40-F1
#
_entry.id   AF-A0A3F2TY40-F1
#
_cell.length_a   1.000
_cell.length_b   1.000
_cell.length_c   1.000
_cell.angle_alpha   90.00
_cell.angle_beta   90.00
_cell.angle_gamma   90.00
#
_symmetry.space_group_name_H-M   'P 1'
#
loop_
_entity.id
_entity.type
_entity.pdbx_description
1 polymer ?
#
loop_
_entity_poly.entity_id
_entity_poly.type
_entity_poly.pdbx_seq_one_letter_code
_entity_poly.pdbx_strand_id
1 'polypeptide(L)'
;MKWLPRLNETANFESPIPLERPPQLPTRRKRDRDREERIRLAGGPKPSLREKAYAFARERATVRTCDFTALGIPRHYLAWMCEEGLLVKVAYGVYRAAEREAA
;
A
#
# COMPACT_ATOMS: atom_id res chain seq x y z
N MET A 1 -73.47 -34.53 8.05
CA MET A 1 -72.74 -35.40 8.99
C MET A 1 -71.25 -35.35 8.66
N LYS A 2 -70.43 -35.35 9.71
CA LYS A 2 -69.00 -35.02 9.79
C LYS A 2 -68.11 -35.90 8.89
N TRP A 3 -67.25 -35.28 8.08
CA TRP A 3 -66.04 -35.91 7.51
C TRP A 3 -64.84 -35.45 8.34
N LEU A 4 -64.03 -36.39 8.83
CA LEU A 4 -62.75 -36.13 9.48
C LEU A 4 -61.64 -36.73 8.61
N PRO A 5 -60.60 -35.95 8.29
CA PRO A 5 -59.26 -36.49 8.27
C PRO A 5 -58.43 -35.74 9.31
N ARG A 6 -58.00 -36.44 10.36
CA ARG A 6 -56.93 -35.97 11.23
C ARG A 6 -56.04 -37.14 11.57
N LEU A 7 -55.00 -37.31 10.78
CA LEU A 7 -53.73 -37.94 11.11
C LEU A 7 -52.75 -37.48 10.04
N ASN A 8 -52.28 -36.23 10.14
CA ASN A 8 -50.99 -35.88 9.53
C ASN A 8 -49.94 -36.08 10.62
N GLU A 9 -49.31 -37.25 10.60
CA GLU A 9 -48.00 -37.44 11.23
C GLU A 9 -47.01 -36.50 10.54
N THR A 10 -46.95 -35.26 11.00
CA THR A 10 -45.77 -34.44 10.75
C THR A 10 -44.73 -34.92 11.75
N ALA A 11 -44.00 -35.97 11.38
CA ALA A 11 -42.77 -36.35 12.06
C ALA A 11 -41.84 -35.13 12.05
N ASN A 12 -41.84 -34.40 13.17
CA ASN A 12 -40.89 -33.33 13.43
C ASN A 12 -39.53 -34.00 13.66
N PHE A 13 -38.82 -34.30 12.58
CA PHE A 13 -37.38 -34.57 12.66
C PHE A 13 -36.68 -33.22 12.87
N GLU A 14 -36.60 -32.78 14.12
CA GLU A 14 -35.65 -31.74 14.49
C GLU A 14 -34.24 -32.34 14.44
N SER A 15 -33.57 -32.23 13.29
CA SER A 15 -32.12 -32.33 13.26
C SER A 15 -31.54 -30.96 13.62
N PRO A 16 -30.87 -30.79 14.78
CA PRO A 16 -30.07 -29.60 15.00
C PRO A 16 -28.78 -29.80 14.20
N ILE A 17 -28.78 -29.41 12.93
CA ILE A 17 -27.53 -29.30 12.18
C ILE A 17 -26.73 -28.19 12.88
N PRO A 18 -25.56 -28.46 13.47
CA PRO A 18 -24.73 -27.39 14.01
C PRO A 18 -24.20 -26.58 12.84
N LEU A 19 -24.82 -25.42 12.58
CA LEU A 19 -24.29 -24.46 11.64
C LEU A 19 -23.08 -23.79 12.29
N GLU A 20 -21.92 -24.42 12.19
CA GLU A 20 -20.66 -23.71 12.43
C GLU A 20 -20.62 -22.54 11.47
N ARG A 21 -20.73 -21.32 12.01
CA ARG A 21 -20.56 -20.10 11.24
C ARG A 21 -19.15 -20.16 10.67
N PRO A 22 -18.94 -20.23 9.34
CA PRO A 22 -17.59 -20.15 8.81
C PRO A 22 -16.98 -18.83 9.29
N PRO A 23 -15.70 -18.78 9.65
CA PRO A 23 -15.06 -17.53 10.02
C PRO A 23 -15.29 -16.56 8.87
N GLN A 24 -16.02 -15.47 9.14
CA GLN A 24 -16.24 -14.40 8.17
C GLN A 24 -14.90 -13.70 7.95
N LEU A 25 -14.06 -14.30 7.11
CA LEU A 25 -12.93 -13.57 6.56
C LEU A 25 -13.53 -12.53 5.63
N PRO A 26 -13.26 -11.22 5.82
CA PRO A 26 -13.59 -10.26 4.79
C PRO A 26 -12.90 -10.75 3.52
N THR A 27 -13.68 -11.16 2.52
CA THR A 27 -13.16 -11.65 1.25
C THR A 27 -12.35 -10.52 0.64
N ARG A 28 -11.04 -10.60 0.84
CA ARG A 28 -10.06 -9.66 0.34
C ARG A 28 -10.29 -9.53 -1.16
N ARG A 29 -10.60 -8.33 -1.63
CA ARG A 29 -11.00 -8.11 -3.03
C ARG A 29 -9.87 -8.62 -3.92
N LYS A 30 -10.21 -9.34 -4.99
CA LYS A 30 -9.24 -9.86 -5.98
C LYS A 30 -8.24 -8.79 -6.39
N ARG A 31 -8.72 -7.56 -6.60
CA ARG A 31 -7.90 -6.39 -6.92
C ARG A 31 -6.78 -6.11 -5.92
N ASP A 32 -7.05 -6.22 -4.62
CA ASP A 32 -6.05 -5.92 -3.58
C ASP A 32 -5.00 -7.03 -3.52
N ARG A 33 -5.42 -8.28 -3.72
CA ARG A 33 -4.53 -9.45 -3.85
C ARG A 33 -3.59 -9.30 -5.04
N ASP A 34 -4.14 -9.04 -6.22
CA ASP A 34 -3.35 -8.86 -7.45
C ASP A 34 -2.40 -7.66 -7.31
N ARG A 35 -2.81 -6.59 -6.59
CA ARG A 35 -1.96 -5.42 -6.33
C ARG A 35 -0.75 -5.78 -5.48
N GLU A 36 -0.95 -6.57 -4.42
CA GLU A 36 0.11 -7.01 -3.52
C GLU A 36 1.04 -8.02 -4.17
N GLU A 37 0.50 -8.98 -4.92
CA GLU A 37 1.33 -9.93 -5.68
C GLU A 37 2.22 -9.21 -6.67
N ARG A 38 1.70 -8.17 -7.34
CA ARG A 38 2.48 -7.32 -8.25
C ARG A 38 3.54 -6.48 -7.53
N ILE A 39 3.28 -6.04 -6.30
CA ILE A 39 4.26 -5.36 -5.45
C ILE A 39 5.35 -6.35 -5.01
N ARG A 40 4.96 -7.56 -4.60
CA ARG A 40 5.88 -8.62 -4.17
C ARG A 40 6.79 -9.08 -5.30
N LEU A 41 6.24 -9.30 -6.51
CA LEU A 41 7.00 -9.64 -7.71
C LEU A 41 7.97 -8.53 -8.13
N ALA A 42 7.63 -7.26 -7.88
CA ALA A 42 8.49 -6.12 -8.15
C ALA A 42 9.59 -5.91 -7.09
N GLY A 43 9.74 -6.82 -6.12
CA GLY A 43 10.75 -6.71 -5.06
C GLY A 43 10.34 -5.79 -3.90
N GLY A 44 9.09 -5.35 -3.83
CA GLY A 44 8.57 -4.49 -2.77
C GLY A 44 7.82 -3.27 -3.30
N PRO A 45 7.40 -2.36 -2.39
CA PRO A 45 6.75 -1.12 -2.76
C PRO A 45 7.63 -0.32 -3.72
N LYS A 46 7.04 0.20 -4.80
CA LYS A 46 7.77 1.07 -5.73
C LYS A 46 8.29 2.28 -4.93
N PRO A 47 9.59 2.59 -4.99
CA PRO A 47 10.12 3.74 -4.27
C PRO A 47 9.45 5.00 -4.82
N SER A 48 8.97 5.82 -3.89
CA SER A 48 8.39 7.12 -4.16
C SER A 48 9.39 8.03 -4.88
N LEU A 49 8.91 9.04 -5.61
CA LEU A 49 9.78 10.04 -6.23
C LEU A 49 10.74 10.67 -5.21
N ARG A 50 10.26 10.83 -3.97
CA ARG A 50 11.01 11.30 -2.81
C ARG A 50 12.19 10.37 -2.46
N GLU A 51 11.93 9.08 -2.29
CA GLU A 51 12.97 8.10 -1.97
C GLU A 51 14.00 7.97 -3.11
N LYS A 52 13.54 8.02 -4.37
CA LYS A 52 14.45 8.01 -5.52
C LYS A 52 15.35 9.23 -5.54
N ALA A 53 14.79 10.43 -5.32
CA ALA A 53 15.55 11.67 -5.25
C ALA A 53 16.61 11.62 -4.12
N TYR A 54 16.21 11.14 -2.95
CA TYR A 54 17.09 11.02 -1.79
C TYR A 54 18.20 9.99 -2.01
N ALA A 55 17.87 8.79 -2.50
CA ALA A 55 18.85 7.75 -2.82
C ALA A 55 19.87 8.25 -3.83
N PHE A 56 19.41 8.92 -4.89
CA PHE A 56 20.27 9.51 -5.91
C PHE A 56 21.19 10.61 -5.34
N ALA A 57 20.65 11.48 -4.48
CA ALA A 57 21.44 12.49 -3.78
C ALA A 57 22.48 11.88 -2.83
N ARG A 58 22.16 10.74 -2.20
CA ARG A 58 23.07 9.98 -1.36
C ARG A 58 24.21 9.33 -2.15
N GLU A 59 23.92 8.78 -3.33
CA GLU A 59 24.92 8.11 -4.17
C GLU A 59 25.92 9.10 -4.78
N ARG A 60 25.47 10.28 -5.22
CA ARG A 60 26.31 11.26 -5.93
C ARG A 60 26.92 12.36 -5.04
N ALA A 61 26.59 12.39 -3.75
CA ALA A 61 26.97 13.40 -2.75
C ALA A 61 26.52 14.84 -3.04
N THR A 62 26.66 15.33 -4.28
CA THR A 62 26.20 16.65 -4.74
C THR A 62 25.50 16.50 -6.08
N VAL A 63 24.26 16.99 -6.16
CA VAL A 63 23.37 16.78 -7.30
C VAL A 63 22.81 18.10 -7.78
N ARG A 64 22.79 18.30 -9.11
CA ARG A 64 22.20 19.49 -9.71
C ARG A 64 20.72 19.28 -10.01
N THR A 65 20.00 20.39 -10.12
CA THR A 65 18.59 20.41 -10.53
C THR A 65 18.36 19.71 -11.87
N CYS A 66 19.32 19.79 -12.80
CA CYS A 66 19.25 19.10 -14.09
C CYS A 66 19.22 17.58 -13.93
N ASP A 67 19.97 17.02 -12.99
CA ASP A 67 20.04 15.57 -12.78
C ASP A 67 18.71 15.05 -12.22
N PHE A 68 18.10 15.79 -11.28
CA PHE A 68 16.75 15.47 -10.79
C PHE A 68 15.71 15.56 -11.91
N THR A 69 15.82 16.56 -12.78
CA THR A 69 14.91 16.70 -13.92
C THR A 69 15.06 15.54 -14.90
N ALA A 70 16.30 15.06 -15.13
CA ALA A 70 16.56 13.88 -15.95
C ALA A 70 15.98 12.59 -15.37
N LEU A 71 15.86 12.49 -14.05
CA LEU A 71 15.14 11.42 -13.34
C LEU A 71 13.62 11.60 -13.33
N GLY A 72 13.10 12.68 -13.91
CA GLY A 72 11.67 13.01 -13.92
C GLY A 72 11.16 13.59 -12.60
N ILE A 73 12.03 14.12 -11.74
CA ILE A 73 11.64 14.77 -10.48
C ILE A 73 11.43 16.28 -10.74
N PRO A 74 10.21 16.81 -10.51
CA PRO A 74 9.92 18.22 -10.70
C PRO A 74 10.67 19.14 -9.72
N ARG A 75 10.94 20.38 -10.13
CA ARG A 75 11.68 21.37 -9.31
C ARG A 75 10.99 21.74 -7.99
N HIS A 76 9.66 21.85 -7.99
CA HIS A 76 8.90 22.19 -6.77
C HIS A 76 9.06 21.11 -5.68
N TYR A 77 9.28 19.86 -6.08
CA TYR A 77 9.54 18.74 -5.18
C TYR A 77 10.86 18.92 -4.42
N LEU A 78 11.89 19.53 -5.04
CA LEU A 78 13.17 19.79 -4.39
C LEU A 78 13.04 20.81 -3.27
N ALA A 79 12.18 21.82 -3.44
CA ALA A 79 11.90 22.80 -2.39
C ALA A 79 11.22 22.13 -1.19
N TRP A 80 10.18 21.32 -1.44
CA TRP A 80 9.53 20.50 -0.41
C TRP A 80 10.51 19.56 0.30
N MET A 81 11.37 18.87 -0.44
CA MET A 81 12.38 18.00 0.16
C MET A 81 13.43 18.76 0.99
N CYS A 82 13.69 20.02 0.66
CA CYS A 82 14.51 20.90 1.50
C CYS A 82 13.76 21.33 2.77
N GLU A 83 12.48 21.67 2.68
CA GLU A 83 11.64 22.01 3.84
C GLU A 83 11.50 20.82 4.81
N GLU A 84 11.37 19.61 4.28
CA GLU A 84 11.33 18.37 5.07
C GLU A 84 12.71 17.96 5.63
N GLY A 85 13.79 18.65 5.26
CA GLY A 85 15.14 18.34 5.74
C GLY A 85 15.77 17.08 5.14
N LEU A 86 15.29 16.61 3.98
CA LEU A 86 15.91 15.47 3.26
C LEU A 86 17.07 15.91 2.38
N LEU A 87 16.98 17.11 1.82
CA LEU A 87 17.99 17.71 0.98
C LEU A 87 18.45 19.03 1.58
N VAL A 88 19.75 19.28 1.53
CA VAL A 88 20.35 20.55 1.90
C VAL A 88 20.71 21.28 0.61
N LYS A 89 20.21 22.51 0.45
CA LYS A 89 20.60 23.38 -0.65
C LYS A 89 21.98 23.96 -0.37
N VAL A 90 22.99 23.50 -1.12
CA VAL A 90 24.39 23.93 -0.94
C VAL A 90 24.66 25.21 -1.72
N ALA A 91 24.12 25.32 -2.92
CA ALA A 91 24.24 26.51 -3.77
C ALA A 91 23.00 26.65 -4.67
N TYR A 92 22.98 27.68 -5.51
CA TYR A 92 21.89 27.85 -6.47
C TYR A 92 21.80 26.64 -7.42
N GLY A 93 20.66 25.93 -7.38
CA GLY A 93 20.39 24.75 -8.20
C GLY A 93 21.23 23.51 -7.84
N VAL A 94 21.94 23.53 -6.71
CA VAL A 94 22.80 22.44 -6.23
C VAL A 94 22.33 21.97 -4.86
N TYR A 95 22.13 20.66 -4.73
CA TYR A 95 21.58 20.00 -3.55
C TYR A 95 22.48 18.86 -3.10
N ARG A 96 22.48 18.60 -1.80
CA ARG A 96 23.14 17.46 -1.16
C ARG A 96 22.11 16.69 -0.33
N ALA A 97 22.26 15.37 -0.20
CA ALA A 97 21.47 14.62 0.76
C ALA A 97 21.77 15.12 2.17
N ALA A 98 20.74 15.39 2.96
CA ALA A 98 20.93 15.62 4.38
C ALA A 98 21.49 14.34 4.99
N GLU A 99 22.64 14.44 5.66
CA GLU A 99 23.14 13.33 6.46
C GLU A 99 22.24 13.24 7.69
N ARG A 100 21.18 12.43 7.60
CA ARG A 100 20.55 11.92 8.81
C ARG A 100 21.57 10.99 9.45
N GLU A 101 22.32 11.52 10.40
CA GLU A 101 22.99 10.72 11.41
C GLU A 101 21.89 9.83 12.02
N ALA A 102 21.95 8.54 11.72
CA ALA A 102 21.04 7.57 12.28
C ALA A 102 21.35 7.49 13.77
N ALA A 103 20.58 8.23 14.57
CA ALA A 103 20.60 8.17 16.02
C ALA A 103 20.08 6.82 16.52
#